data_AF-A0A376RCU3-F1
#
_entry.id   AF-A0A376RCU3-F1
#
_cell.length_a   1.000
_cell.length_b   1.000
_cell.length_c   1.000
_cell.angle_alpha   90.00
_cell.angle_beta   90.00
_cell.angle_gamma   90.00
#
_symmetry.space_group_name_H-M   'P 1'
#
loop_
_entity.id
_entity.type
_entity.pdbx_description
1 polymer ?
#
loop_
_entity_poly.entity_id
_entity_poly.type
_entity_poly.pdbx_seq_one_letter_code
_entity_poly.pdbx_strand_id
1 'polypeptide(L)'
;MPFAELVKSKLQLGGVFHMATDWEPYAEHMLEVMSSIDGYKNLSESNDYVPRPASRPVTKFEQRGHRLGHGVWDLMFERVK
;
A
#
# COMPACT_ATOMS: atom_id res chain seq x y z
N MET A 1 16.66 8.20 5.85
CA MET A 1 15.19 8.27 5.92
C MET A 1 14.63 7.40 4.80
N PRO A 2 13.98 6.27 5.12
CA PRO A 2 13.19 5.52 4.14
C PRO A 2 12.22 6.44 3.38
N PHE A 3 11.97 6.14 2.11
CA PHE A 3 11.08 6.95 1.25
C PHE A 3 9.68 7.17 1.87
N ALA A 4 9.15 6.17 2.57
CA ALA A 4 7.86 6.25 3.26
C ALA A 4 7.80 7.36 4.34
N GLU A 5 8.91 7.66 5.02
CA GLU A 5 8.98 8.79 5.96
C GLU A 5 8.94 10.14 5.25
N LEU A 6 9.57 10.24 4.08
CA LEU A 6 9.49 11.43 3.24
C LEU A 6 8.05 11.67 2.79
N VAL A 7 7.34 10.63 2.33
CA VAL A 7 5.91 10.73 1.99
C VAL A 7 5.09 11.18 3.20
N LYS A 8 5.34 10.63 4.39
CA LYS A 8 4.65 11.01 5.63
C LYS A 8 4.78 12.51 5.90
N SER A 9 5.99 13.06 5.71
CA SER A 9 6.26 14.50 5.93
C SER A 9 5.47 15.43 4.98
N LYS A 10 4.99 14.90 3.85
CA LYS A 10 4.21 15.66 2.86
C LYS A 10 2.71 15.44 2.95
N LEU A 11 2.27 14.36 3.60
CA LEU A 11 0.86 14.08 3.83
C LEU A 11 0.29 14.98 4.94
N GLN A 12 -0.95 15.44 4.78
CA GLN A 12 -1.71 16.00 5.90
C GLN A 12 -2.09 14.90 6.90
N LEU A 13 -2.42 15.27 8.15
CA LEU A 13 -3.04 14.34 9.09
C LEU A 13 -4.37 13.82 8.51
N GLY A 14 -4.62 12.51 8.64
CA GLY A 14 -5.71 11.80 7.97
C GLY A 14 -5.46 11.51 6.48
N GLY A 15 -4.34 11.96 5.91
CA GLY A 15 -3.95 11.65 4.54
C GLY A 15 -3.57 10.18 4.39
N VAL A 16 -3.98 9.56 3.29
CA VAL A 16 -3.75 8.13 3.03
C VAL A 16 -2.65 7.95 1.99
N PHE A 17 -1.64 7.16 2.33
CA PHE A 17 -0.67 6.62 1.39
C PHE A 17 -1.19 5.29 0.85
N HIS A 18 -1.66 5.29 -0.39
CA HIS A 18 -2.11 4.09 -1.11
C HIS A 18 -1.02 3.60 -2.05
N MET A 19 -0.61 2.34 -1.89
CA MET A 19 0.35 1.66 -2.73
C MET A 19 -0.23 0.33 -3.21
N ALA A 20 0.23 -0.15 -4.36
CA ALA A 20 -0.16 -1.46 -4.87
C ALA A 20 0.99 -2.12 -5.63
N THR A 21 1.08 -3.45 -5.55
CA THR A 21 2.08 -4.25 -6.27
C THR A 21 1.48 -5.59 -6.70
N ASP A 22 1.99 -6.17 -7.78
CA ASP A 22 1.65 -7.51 -8.30
C ASP A 22 2.72 -8.57 -7.95
N TRP A 23 3.66 -8.24 -7.04
CA TRP A 23 4.73 -9.12 -6.58
C TRP A 23 4.67 -9.32 -5.06
N GLU A 24 4.32 -10.53 -4.62
CA GLU A 24 4.07 -10.87 -3.20
C GLU A 24 5.25 -10.61 -2.26
N PRO A 25 6.48 -11.11 -2.49
CA PRO A 25 7.64 -10.75 -1.67
C PRO A 25 7.87 -9.25 -1.53
N TYR A 26 7.55 -8.48 -2.59
CA TYR A 26 7.65 -7.03 -2.53
C TYR A 26 6.53 -6.41 -1.69
N ALA A 27 5.33 -6.97 -1.75
CA ALA A 27 4.20 -6.58 -0.90
C ALA A 27 4.50 -6.81 0.59
N GLU A 28 5.08 -7.96 0.93
CA GLU A 28 5.50 -8.29 2.30
C GLU A 28 6.56 -7.30 2.80
N HIS A 29 7.55 -6.99 1.97
CA HIS A 29 8.58 -6.00 2.33
C HIS A 29 8.00 -4.58 2.49
N MET A 30 7.06 -4.18 1.63
CA MET A 30 6.35 -2.90 1.77
C MET A 30 5.59 -2.83 3.09
N LEU A 31 4.90 -3.92 3.46
CA LEU A 31 4.16 -4.03 4.72
C LEU A 31 5.10 -3.88 5.93
N GLU A 32 6.23 -4.58 5.92
CA GLU A 32 7.25 -4.51 6.98
C GLU A 32 7.78 -3.08 7.15
N VAL A 33 8.18 -2.44 6.05
CA VAL A 33 8.71 -1.07 6.07
C VAL A 33 7.67 -0.10 6.62
N MET A 34 6.43 -0.15 6.11
CA MET A 34 5.38 0.78 6.54
C MET A 34 4.99 0.59 8.00
N SER A 35 4.94 -0.66 8.47
CA SER A 35 4.60 -0.99 9.85
C SER A 35 5.69 -0.57 10.85
N SER A 36 6.93 -0.41 10.40
CA SER A 36 8.04 0.06 11.25
C SER A 36 8.02 1.57 11.54
N ILE A 37 7.22 2.36 10.80
CA ILE A 37 7.26 3.82 10.85
C ILE A 37 6.15 4.35 11.76
N ASP A 38 6.52 5.00 12.87
CA ASP A 38 5.56 5.65 13.76
C ASP A 38 4.78 6.77 13.05
N GLY A 39 3.50 6.92 13.38
CA GLY A 39 2.61 7.92 12.78
C GLY A 39 1.93 7.49 11.49
N TYR A 40 2.19 6.27 10.99
CA TYR A 40 1.28 5.58 10.07
C TYR A 40 0.40 4.59 10.81
N LYS A 41 -0.83 4.43 10.35
CA LYS A 41 -1.79 3.41 10.79
C LYS A 41 -2.24 2.60 9.58
N ASN A 42 -2.09 1.27 9.63
CA ASN A 42 -2.61 0.40 8.57
C ASN A 42 -4.15 0.46 8.57
N LEU A 43 -4.75 0.57 7.38
CA LEU A 43 -6.20 0.60 7.20
C LEU A 43 -6.80 -0.77 6.89
N SER A 44 -5.99 -1.82 6.77
CA SER A 44 -6.51 -3.20 6.70
C SER A 44 -7.05 -3.66 8.04
N GLU A 45 -8.11 -4.47 8.01
CA GLU A 45 -8.73 -5.04 9.21
C GLU A 45 -7.80 -6.05 9.91
N SER A 46 -6.97 -6.75 9.13
CA SER A 46 -6.03 -7.79 9.56
C SER A 46 -4.60 -7.30 9.76
N ASN A 47 -4.33 -6.00 9.59
CA ASN A 47 -2.98 -5.40 9.58
C ASN A 47 -2.05 -5.93 8.47
N ASP A 48 -2.60 -6.49 7.39
CA ASP A 48 -1.88 -6.91 6.19
C ASP A 48 -2.22 -6.00 5.00
N TYR A 49 -3.09 -6.45 4.10
CA TYR A 49 -3.43 -5.84 2.82
C TYR A 49 -4.89 -5.39 2.82
N VAL A 50 -5.20 -4.38 2.03
CA VAL A 50 -6.59 -3.96 1.82
C VAL A 50 -7.14 -4.60 0.54
N PRO A 51 -8.44 -4.91 0.48
CA PRO A 51 -9.08 -5.27 -0.77
C PRO A 51 -8.89 -4.14 -1.80
N ARG A 52 -8.70 -4.51 -3.07
CA ARG A 52 -8.62 -3.55 -4.17
C ARG A 52 -9.84 -2.62 -4.15
N PRO A 53 -9.66 -1.29 -4.03
CA PRO A 53 -10.79 -0.36 -4.06
C PRO A 53 -11.48 -0.38 -5.42
N ALA A 54 -12.81 -0.40 -5.43
CA ALA A 54 -13.61 -0.36 -6.67
C ALA A 54 -13.38 0.93 -7.49
N SER A 55 -12.94 2.01 -6.84
CA SER A 55 -12.61 3.29 -7.47
C SER A 55 -11.25 3.29 -8.19
N ARG A 56 -10.40 2.26 -8.02
CA ARG A 56 -9.06 2.23 -8.60
C ARG A 56 -9.09 1.79 -10.08
N PRO A 57 -8.74 2.66 -11.04
CA PRO A 57 -8.72 2.27 -12.45
C PRO A 57 -7.72 1.14 -12.69
N VAL A 58 -8.10 0.18 -13.54
CA VAL A 58 -7.22 -0.94 -13.92
C VAL A 58 -6.14 -0.44 -14.86
N THR A 59 -4.88 -0.63 -14.50
CA THR A 59 -3.77 -0.24 -15.37
C THR A 59 -3.47 -1.31 -16.41
N LYS A 60 -2.75 -0.93 -17.49
CA LYS A 60 -2.33 -1.87 -18.53
C LYS A 60 -1.40 -2.99 -18.01
N PHE A 61 -0.63 -2.72 -16.94
CA PHE A 61 0.26 -3.70 -16.31
C PHE A 61 -0.53 -4.76 -15.53
N GLU A 62 -1.56 -4.33 -14.79
CA GLU A 62 -2.44 -5.26 -14.06
C GLU A 62 -3.23 -6.19 -14.97
N GLN A 63 -3.64 -5.71 -16.15
CA GLN A 63 -4.26 -6.58 -17.15
C GLN A 63 -3.32 -7.69 -17.63
N ARG A 64 -2.00 -7.48 -17.58
CA ARG A 64 -1.00 -8.50 -17.89
C ARG A 64 -0.76 -9.43 -16.69
N GLY A 65 -0.69 -8.89 -15.47
CA GLY A 65 -0.56 -9.67 -14.23
C GLY A 65 -1.75 -10.62 -14.00
N HIS A 66 -2.98 -10.15 -14.21
CA HIS A 66 -4.19 -10.98 -14.14
C HIS A 66 -4.19 -12.14 -15.14
N ARG A 67 -3.66 -11.94 -16.35
CA ARG A 67 -3.53 -13.03 -17.35
C ARG A 67 -2.52 -14.09 -16.95
N LEU A 68 -1.60 -13.77 -16.04
CA LEU A 68 -0.57 -14.67 -15.53
C LEU A 68 -0.95 -15.28 -14.17
N GLY A 69 -2.13 -14.94 -13.62
CA GLY A 69 -2.61 -15.45 -12.33
C GLY A 69 -1.94 -14.82 -11.11
N HIS A 70 -1.26 -13.68 -11.26
CA HIS A 70 -0.67 -12.97 -10.13
C HIS A 70 -1.74 -12.17 -9.37
N GLY A 71 -1.73 -12.29 -8.04
CA GLY A 71 -2.51 -11.43 -7.17
C GLY A 71 -2.08 -9.97 -7.30
N VAL A 72 -2.92 -9.05 -6.84
CA VAL A 72 -2.54 -7.66 -6.65
C VAL A 72 -2.77 -7.34 -5.18
N TRP A 73 -1.72 -6.85 -4.52
CA TRP A 73 -1.73 -6.48 -3.12
C TRP A 73 -1.79 -4.96 -3.03
N ASP A 74 -2.89 -4.47 -2.47
CA ASP A 74 -3.09 -3.06 -2.17
C ASP A 74 -2.77 -2.83 -0.67
N LEU A 75 -2.06 -1.76 -0.35
CA LEU A 75 -1.74 -1.32 1.01
C LEU A 75 -2.18 0.12 1.18
N MET A 76 -2.88 0.43 2.27
CA MET A 76 -3.32 1.78 2.60
C MET A 76 -2.96 2.12 4.03
N PHE A 77 -2.14 3.16 4.21
CA PHE A 77 -1.74 3.66 5.51
C PHE A 77 -2.18 5.11 5.70
N GLU A 78 -2.88 5.38 6.78
CA GLU A 78 -3.29 6.72 7.18
C GLU A 78 -2.20 7.38 8.02
N ARG A 79 -1.86 8.63 7.72
CA ARG A 79 -1.01 9.44 8.60
C ARG A 79 -1.82 9.90 9.82
N VAL A 80 -1.39 9.50 11.02
CA VAL A 80 -2.07 9.83 12.29
C VAL A 80 -1.23 10.73 13.23
N LYS A 81 0.03 11.03 12.87
CA LYS A 81 0.94 11.95 13.59
C LYS A 81 1.76 12.77 12.58
#